data_AF-A0A3D1KZN1-F1
#
_entry.id   AF-A0A3D1KZN1-F1
#
_cell.length_a   1.000
_cell.length_b   1.000
_cell.length_c   1.000
_cell.angle_alpha   90.00
_cell.angle_beta   90.00
_cell.angle_gamma   90.00
#
_symmetry.space_group_name_H-M   'P 1'
#
loop_
_entity.id
_entity.type
_entity.pdbx_description
1 polymer ?
#
loop_
_entity_poly.entity_id
_entity_poly.type
_entity_poly.pdbx_seq_one_letter_code
_entity_poly.pdbx_strand_id
1 'polypeptide(L)' 'MISGENGDELIKMVEKAKESNALLVFLFHGVGGEHSLDVSLSAHRELLTYLRKNESLVWTTTMAEVAVHIRVIQENEIGK' A
#
# COMPACT_ATOMS: atom_id res chain seq x y z
N MET A 1 -8.20 -5.88 4.25
CA MET A 1 -9.15 -4.78 4.56
C MET A 1 -8.74 -4.26 5.92
N ILE A 2 -8.71 -2.94 6.10
CA ILE A 2 -8.17 -2.25 7.27
C ILE A 2 -9.32 -1.74 8.14
N SER A 3 -9.25 -2.01 9.44
CA SER A 3 -10.27 -1.73 10.45
C SER A 3 -9.61 -1.19 11.75
N GLY A 4 -9.08 0.02 11.69
CA GLY A 4 -8.53 0.72 12.86
C GLY A 4 -7.11 0.33 13.28
N GLU A 5 -6.35 -0.37 12.43
CA GLU A 5 -4.95 -0.72 12.69
C GLU A 5 -4.10 0.53 12.98
N ASN A 6 -3.15 0.38 13.90
CA ASN A 6 -2.19 1.44 14.19
C ASN A 6 -1.04 1.47 13.17
N GLY A 7 -0.17 2.50 13.24
CA GLY A 7 0.89 2.69 12.26
C GLY A 7 1.90 1.54 12.21
N ASP A 8 2.28 0.97 13.36
CA ASP A 8 3.20 -0.17 13.42
C ASP A 8 2.61 -1.42 12.75
N GLU A 9 1.32 -1.67 12.94
CA GLU A 9 0.60 -2.78 12.29
C GLU A 9 0.57 -2.60 10.77
N LEU A 10 0.25 -1.39 10.29
CA LEU A 10 0.26 -1.06 8.86
C LEU A 10 1.67 -1.21 8.26
N ILE A 11 2.71 -0.75 8.96
CA ILE A 11 4.11 -0.85 8.51
C ILE A 11 4.56 -2.32 8.45
N LYS A 12 4.18 -3.15 9.44
CA LYS A 12 4.46 -4.60 9.42
C LYS A 12 3.85 -5.29 8.20
N MET A 13 2.68 -4.87 7.73
CA MET A 13 2.10 -5.40 6.49
C MET A 13 2.97 -5.05 5.27
N VAL A 14 3.51 -3.83 5.22
CA VAL A 14 4.43 -3.40 4.13
C VAL A 14 5.74 -4.22 4.17
N GLU A 15 6.33 -4.41 5.35
CA GLU A 15 7.55 -5.23 5.48
C GLU A 15 7.32 -6.67 5.02
N LYS A 16 6.21 -7.28 5.42
CA LYS A 16 5.85 -8.62 4.94
C LYS A 16 5.68 -8.68 3.42
N ALA A 17 5.10 -7.64 2.81
CA ALA A 17 4.95 -7.56 1.36
C ALA A 17 6.31 -7.43 0.65
N LYS A 18 7.25 -6.67 1.22
CA LYS A 18 8.63 -6.58 0.73
C LYS A 18 9.34 -7.94 0.77
N GLU A 19 9.27 -8.63 1.91
CA GLU A 19 9.90 -9.95 2.09
C GLU A 19 9.36 -11.01 1.13
N SER A 20 8.09 -10.91 0.77
CA SER A 20 7.40 -11.87 -0.10
C SER A 20 7.30 -11.45 -1.57
N ASN A 21 7.88 -10.30 -1.95
CA ASN A 21 7.74 -9.69 -3.29
C ASN A 21 6.27 -9.61 -3.75
N ALA A 22 5.38 -9.17 -2.85
CA ALA A 22 3.94 -9.17 -3.08
C ALA A 22 3.39 -7.78 -3.42
N LEU A 23 2.29 -7.76 -4.19
CA LEU A 23 1.43 -6.58 -4.32
C LEU A 23 0.53 -6.48 -3.08
N LEU A 24 0.68 -5.39 -2.31
CA LEU A 24 -0.17 -5.08 -1.16
C LEU A 24 -1.18 -4.00 -1.54
N VAL A 25 -2.45 -4.24 -1.24
CA VAL A 25 -3.54 -3.27 -1.45
C VAL A 25 -4.15 -2.88 -0.11
N PHE A 26 -4.01 -1.59 0.24
CA PHE A 26 -4.72 -1.03 1.38
C PHE A 26 -6.10 -0.53 0.94
N LEU A 27 -7.14 -1.04 1.61
CA LEU A 27 -8.50 -0.54 1.50
C LEU A 27 -8.92 -0.08 2.90
N PHE A 28 -8.98 1.25 3.07
CA PHE A 28 -9.39 1.91 4.30
C PHE A 28 -10.90 2.18 4.29
N HIS A 29 -11.57 2.01 5.43
CA HIS A 29 -12.95 2.48 5.60
C HIS A 29 -13.00 4.02 5.67
N GLY A 30 -12.05 4.60 6.37
CA GLY A 30 -11.84 6.03 6.49
C GLY A 30 -10.49 6.32 7.17
N VAL A 31 -10.07 7.59 7.11
CA VAL A 31 -8.83 8.05 7.76
C VAL A 31 -9.16 9.33 8.55
N GLY A 32 -8.97 9.29 9.87
CA GLY A 32 -9.20 10.44 10.74
C GLY A 32 -10.66 10.77 11.05
N GLY A 33 -11.60 9.90 10.67
CA GLY A 33 -13.00 10.07 11.03
C GLY A 33 -13.32 9.55 12.43
N GLU A 34 -14.59 9.71 12.83
CA GLU A 34 -15.09 9.32 14.15
C GLU A 34 -15.63 7.87 14.18
N HIS A 35 -15.52 7.11 13.08
CA HIS A 35 -15.99 5.73 13.03
C HIS A 35 -14.95 4.76 13.59
N SER A 36 -15.39 3.71 14.30
CA SER A 36 -14.49 2.75 14.96
C SER A 36 -13.61 1.91 14.01
N LEU A 37 -13.89 1.97 12.71
CA LEU A 37 -13.12 1.26 11.67
C LEU A 37 -12.10 2.17 10.99
N ASP A 38 -12.10 3.46 11.32
CA ASP A 38 -11.21 4.43 10.72
C ASP A 38 -9.80 4.28 11.29
N VAL A 39 -8.81 4.36 10.40
CA VAL A 39 -7.43 4.52 10.83
C VAL A 39 -7.23 5.96 11.29
N SER A 40 -6.51 6.17 12.39
CA SER A 40 -6.23 7.53 12.87
C SER A 40 -5.34 8.31 11.88
N LEU A 41 -5.42 9.65 11.91
CA LEU A 41 -4.53 10.50 11.11
C LEU A 41 -3.04 10.27 11.43
N SER A 42 -2.71 9.97 12.69
CA SER A 42 -1.34 9.68 13.11
C SER A 42 -0.84 8.36 12.51
N ALA A 43 -1.62 7.28 12.64
CA ALA A 43 -1.26 5.97 12.09
C ALA A 43 -1.10 6.01 10.57
N HIS A 44 -2.03 6.68 9.87
CA HIS A 44 -1.91 6.87 8.43
C HIS A 44 -0.66 7.69 8.05
N ARG A 45 -0.33 8.74 8.82
CA ARG A 45 0.88 9.56 8.58
C ARG A 45 2.17 8.78 8.84
N GLU A 46 2.20 7.90 9.83
CA GLU A 46 3.32 7.00 10.10
C GLU A 46 3.56 6.06 8.91
N LEU A 47 2.50 5.44 8.39
CA LEU A 47 2.56 4.62 7.17
C LEU A 47 3.11 5.41 5.98
N LEU A 48 2.57 6.60 5.69
CA LEU A 48 3.04 7.43 4.57
C LEU A 48 4.52 7.84 4.73
N THR A 49 4.93 8.18 5.96
CA THR A 49 6.32 8.54 6.24
C THR A 49 7.24 7.35 6.01
N TYR A 50 6.84 6.15 6.42
CA TYR A 50 7.58 4.93 6.17
C TYR A 50 7.68 4.62 4.67
N LEU A 51 6.56 4.67 3.93
CA LEU A 51 6.54 4.42 2.49
C LEU A 51 7.45 5.41 1.73
N ARG A 52 7.40 6.70 2.10
CA ARG A 52 8.25 7.73 1.47
C ARG A 52 9.74 7.48 1.71
N LYS A 53 10.12 6.99 2.89
CA LYS A 53 11.52 6.64 3.22
C LYS A 53 12.00 5.39 2.48
N ASN A 54 11.08 4.51 2.07
CA ASN A 54 11.36 3.25 1.40
C ASN A 54 10.98 3.27 -0.09
N GLU A 55 10.82 4.44 -0.71
CA GLU A 55 10.32 4.56 -2.10
C GLU A 55 11.24 3.89 -3.14
N SER A 56 12.52 3.69 -2.82
CA SER A 56 13.46 2.93 -3.66
C SER A 56 13.21 1.43 -3.66
N LEU A 57 12.44 0.92 -2.68
CA LEU A 57 12.12 -0.49 -2.50
C LEU A 57 10.63 -0.79 -2.67
N VAL A 58 9.77 0.22 -2.46
CA VAL A 58 8.31 0.07 -2.49
C VAL A 58 7.72 1.10 -3.45
N TRP A 59 7.20 0.61 -4.57
CA TRP A 59 6.43 1.44 -5.49
C TRP A 59 5.01 1.64 -4.96
N THR A 60 4.73 2.85 -4.45
CA THR A 60 3.38 3.23 -3.98
C THR A 60 2.64 3.94 -5.10
N THR A 61 1.49 3.42 -5.50
CA THR A 61 0.73 3.90 -6.67
C THR A 61 -0.76 3.57 -6.52
N THR A 62 -1.57 4.00 -7.48
CA THR A 62 -3.01 3.67 -7.52
C THR A 62 -3.27 2.30 -8.15
N MET A 63 -4.44 1.71 -7.83
CA MET A 63 -4.87 0.46 -8.47
C MET A 63 -5.01 0.58 -10.00
N ALA A 64 -5.34 1.77 -10.51
CA ALA A 64 -5.44 2.02 -11.94
C ALA A 64 -4.06 2.00 -12.61
N GLU A 65 -3.08 2.70 -12.03
CA GLU A 65 -1.71 2.76 -12.56
C GLU A 65 -1.01 1.40 -12.53
N VAL A 66 -1.14 0.64 -11.43
CA VAL A 66 -0.55 -0.71 -11.36
C VAL A 66 -1.17 -1.65 -12.40
N ALA A 67 -2.49 -1.56 -12.63
CA ALA A 67 -3.16 -2.37 -13.66
C ALA A 67 -2.66 -2.03 -15.07
N VAL A 68 -2.48 -0.73 -15.38
CA VAL A 68 -1.90 -0.29 -16.65
C VAL A 68 -0.46 -0.79 -16.79
N HIS A 69 0.35 -0.70 -15.74
CA HIS A 69 1.74 -1.14 -15.75
C HIS A 69 1.87 -2.65 -15.99
N ILE A 70 1.06 -3.46 -15.32
CA ILE A 70 1.02 -4.91 -15.52
C ILE A 70 0.65 -5.25 -16.97
N ARG A 71 -0.37 -4.57 -17.53
CA ARG A 71 -0.77 -4.79 -18.93
C ARG A 71 0.37 -4.51 -19.90
N VAL A 72 1.08 -3.39 -19.73
CA VAL A 72 2.22 -3.01 -20.57
C VAL A 72 3.34 -4.05 -20.50
N ILE A 73 3.66 -4.56 -19.30
CA ILE A 73 4.66 -5.61 -19.12
C ILE A 73 4.25 -6.89 -19.87
N GLN A 74 3.01 -7.34 -19.67
CA GLN A 74 2.50 -8.57 -20.31
C GLN A 74 2.50 -8.47 -21.84
N GLU A 75 2.10 -7.33 -22.42
CA GLU A 75 2.13 -7.11 -23.88
C GLU A 75 3.56 -7.12 -24.44
N ASN A 76 4.52 -6.56 -23.71
CA ASN A 76 5.93 -6.56 -24.10
C ASN A 76 6.59 -7.94 -23.98
N GLU A 77 6.08 -8.82 -23.10
CA GLU A 77 6.54 -10.20 -22.97
C GLU A 77 5.96 -11.12 -24.05
N ILE A 78 4.73 -10.89 -24.50
CA ILE A 78 4.07 -11.67 -25.58
C ILE A 78 4.64 -11.31 -26.96
N GLY A 79 5.18 -10.10 -27.13
CA GLY A 79 5.85 -9.65 -28.36
C GLY A 79 7.31 -10.13 -28.52
N LYS A 80 7.84 -10.88 -27.55
CA LYS A 80 9.15 -11.57 -27.64
C LYS A 80 8.97 -13.02 -28.04
#